data_AF-A0A0F9JEW1-F1
#
_entry.id   AF-A0A0F9JEW1-F1
#
_cell.length_a   1.000
_cell.length_b   1.000
_cell.length_c   1.000
_cell.angle_alpha   90.00
_cell.angle_beta   90.00
_cell.angle_gamma   90.00
#
_symmetry.space_group_name_H-M   'P 1'
#
loop_
_entity.id
_entity.type
_entity.pdbx_description
1 polymer ?
#
loop_
_entity_poly.entity_id
_entity_poly.type
_entity_poly.pdbx_seq_one_letter_code
_entity_poly.pdbx_strand_id
1 'polypeptide(L)'
;RSGRGPILDTEIRNVGAPIVLGEIPGIIAIIGCSNYAHSIRELYILAEEFLIRNYIVCVSGCAAMDIGLVTDEEGKTLYERFPGDFDRGGLVNVGSCVANAWITGAAIKVANIFARRPLRGNFEEIADYILNRLGAVGVAWGAYSQKAASIASMANGLGIPAVIGPHGAEYRRMYLGRSDDEESWKVYNARDGTEGHIVGPGPEHLLTPAESIEQAICLVAKLAIRAADNSKGRMIKLSHWIDLERKYKGVQFPNDLEKFVRVETDIPINMKTEIQEFLKEKGWEPKEIVDPTLLKRMCRTT
;
A
#
# COMPACT_ATOMS: atom_id res chain seq x y z
N ARG A 1 15.90 -3.13 17.14
CA ARG A 1 14.73 -3.08 18.07
C ARG A 1 14.11 -4.47 18.18
N SER A 2 13.69 -4.92 19.37
CA SER A 2 13.06 -6.24 19.56
C SER A 2 11.67 -6.31 18.90
N GLY A 3 11.18 -7.54 18.67
CA GLY A 3 9.81 -7.77 18.21
C GLY A 3 8.80 -7.34 19.27
N ARG A 4 8.03 -6.28 19.02
CA ARG A 4 7.12 -5.69 20.00
C ARG A 4 5.72 -6.32 20.03
N GLY A 5 5.40 -7.20 19.09
CA GLY A 5 4.13 -7.90 19.03
C GLY A 5 2.99 -7.08 18.39
N PRO A 6 1.75 -7.20 18.88
CA PRO A 6 0.57 -6.63 18.24
C PRO A 6 0.56 -5.09 18.24
N ILE A 7 -0.03 -4.52 17.19
CA ILE A 7 -0.39 -3.10 17.16
C ILE A 7 -1.56 -2.87 18.12
N LEU A 8 -1.44 -1.92 19.04
CA LEU A 8 -2.41 -1.68 20.10
C LEU A 8 -3.69 -1.02 19.57
N ASP A 9 -4.81 -1.20 20.27
CA ASP A 9 -6.07 -0.52 19.92
C ASP A 9 -5.93 1.00 19.99
N THR A 10 -5.14 1.50 20.94
CA THR A 10 -4.83 2.93 21.08
C THR A 10 -4.11 3.47 19.85
N GLU A 11 -3.11 2.75 19.34
CA GLU A 11 -2.41 3.11 18.11
C GLU A 11 -3.37 3.11 16.91
N ILE A 12 -4.22 2.08 16.78
CA ILE A 12 -5.24 2.03 15.71
C ILE A 12 -6.22 3.20 15.79
N ARG A 13 -6.64 3.62 16.99
CA ARG A 13 -7.52 4.80 17.16
C ARG A 13 -6.81 6.09 16.74
N ASN A 14 -5.52 6.21 17.01
CA ASN A 14 -4.73 7.39 16.64
C ASN A 14 -4.58 7.53 15.12
N VAL A 15 -4.34 6.43 14.42
CA VAL A 15 -4.05 6.45 12.97
C VAL A 15 -5.23 6.10 12.06
N GLY A 16 -6.34 5.58 12.61
CA GLY A 16 -7.44 5.01 11.83
C GLY A 16 -8.07 5.97 10.83
N ALA A 17 -8.38 7.19 11.24
CA ALA A 17 -8.89 8.21 10.33
C ALA A 17 -7.86 8.65 9.28
N PRO A 18 -6.65 9.12 9.66
CA PRO A 18 -5.71 9.63 8.68
C PRO A 18 -5.22 8.55 7.70
N ILE A 19 -5.14 7.27 8.08
CA ILE A 19 -4.75 6.21 7.14
C ILE A 19 -5.84 5.84 6.14
N VAL A 20 -7.11 5.80 6.56
CA VAL A 20 -8.25 5.51 5.67
C VAL A 20 -8.51 6.67 4.71
N LEU A 21 -8.30 7.90 5.17
CA LEU A 21 -8.42 9.08 4.31
C LEU A 21 -7.21 9.24 3.37
N GLY A 22 -6.10 8.54 3.64
CA GLY A 22 -4.87 8.58 2.84
C GLY A 22 -3.88 9.68 3.23
N GLU A 23 -4.12 10.40 4.33
CA GLU A 23 -3.20 11.42 4.86
C GLU A 23 -1.96 10.80 5.51
N ILE A 24 -2.11 9.63 6.12
CA ILE A 24 -1.00 8.70 6.28
C ILE A 24 -0.96 7.87 4.99
N PRO A 25 0.11 7.96 4.18
CA PRO A 25 0.11 7.40 2.83
C PRO A 25 -0.13 5.89 2.74
N GLY A 26 0.26 5.15 3.77
CA GLY A 26 -0.10 3.74 3.92
C GLY A 26 0.78 2.98 4.90
N ILE A 27 0.46 1.69 5.07
CA ILE A 27 1.28 0.72 5.80
C ILE A 27 2.15 -0.05 4.80
N ILE A 28 3.47 -0.03 4.98
CA ILE A 28 4.40 -0.83 4.20
C ILE A 28 4.92 -1.96 5.07
N ALA A 29 4.65 -3.21 4.68
CA ALA A 29 5.05 -4.39 5.43
C ALA A 29 6.26 -5.06 4.79
N ILE A 30 7.47 -4.77 5.26
CA ILE A 30 8.72 -5.33 4.75
C ILE A 30 9.05 -6.61 5.52
N ILE A 31 8.80 -7.74 4.88
CA ILE A 31 8.77 -9.05 5.52
C ILE A 31 9.56 -10.07 4.68
N GLY A 32 9.59 -11.30 5.16
CA GLY A 32 10.01 -12.44 4.36
C GLY A 32 11.46 -12.86 4.63
N CYS A 33 12.01 -13.53 3.62
CA CYS A 33 13.26 -14.28 3.72
C CYS A 33 14.42 -13.49 3.10
N SER A 34 15.64 -14.04 3.18
CA SER A 34 16.88 -13.38 2.77
C SER A 34 17.44 -13.85 1.42
N ASN A 35 16.59 -14.36 0.51
CA ASN A 35 17.00 -14.75 -0.85
C ASN A 35 17.00 -13.55 -1.81
N TYR A 36 17.80 -12.54 -1.49
CA TYR A 36 17.88 -11.29 -2.27
C TYR A 36 18.69 -11.51 -3.55
N ALA A 37 18.33 -10.81 -4.62
CA ALA A 37 19.08 -10.88 -5.88
C ALA A 37 20.45 -10.18 -5.77
N HIS A 38 20.55 -9.11 -4.97
CA HIS A 38 21.77 -8.30 -4.86
C HIS A 38 22.24 -8.08 -3.43
N SER A 39 21.53 -7.28 -2.63
CA SER A 39 22.06 -6.81 -1.34
C SER A 39 21.01 -6.53 -0.29
N ILE A 40 21.36 -6.77 0.98
CA ILE A 40 20.55 -6.34 2.13
C ILE A 40 20.32 -4.83 2.17
N ARG A 41 21.22 -4.04 1.55
CA ARG A 41 21.12 -2.58 1.50
C ARG A 41 19.88 -2.12 0.72
N GLU A 42 19.37 -2.94 -0.20
CA GLU A 42 18.15 -2.64 -0.95
C GLU A 42 16.94 -2.52 -0.02
N LEU A 43 16.78 -3.45 0.94
CA LEU A 43 15.71 -3.37 1.93
C LEU A 43 15.83 -2.13 2.83
N TYR A 44 17.06 -1.76 3.19
CA TYR A 44 17.32 -0.54 3.96
C TYR A 44 16.87 0.70 3.17
N ILE A 45 17.25 0.81 1.88
CA ILE A 45 16.88 1.94 1.03
C ILE A 45 15.36 2.03 0.87
N LEU A 46 14.69 0.90 0.62
CA LEU A 46 13.23 0.85 0.52
C LEU A 46 12.58 1.28 1.83
N ALA A 47 13.02 0.75 2.97
CA ALA A 47 12.48 1.13 4.27
C ALA A 47 12.67 2.63 4.54
N GLU A 48 13.86 3.15 4.29
CA GLU A 48 14.19 4.56 4.51
C GLU A 48 13.32 5.49 3.66
N GLU A 49 13.13 5.20 2.37
CA GLU A 49 12.27 6.00 1.48
C GLU A 49 10.86 6.15 2.03
N PHE A 50 10.27 5.06 2.54
CA PHE A 50 8.91 5.09 3.08
C PHE A 50 8.86 5.74 4.46
N LEU A 51 9.89 5.58 5.29
CA LEU A 51 9.98 6.23 6.60
C LEU A 51 10.07 7.75 6.48
N ILE A 52 10.95 8.28 5.62
CA ILE A 52 11.09 9.74 5.43
C ILE A 52 9.85 10.38 4.77
N ARG A 53 9.06 9.57 4.06
CA ARG A 53 7.78 9.97 3.43
C ARG A 53 6.58 9.74 4.35
N ASN A 54 6.79 9.54 5.65
CA ASN A 54 5.74 9.42 6.66
C ASN A 54 4.78 8.24 6.46
N TYR A 55 5.18 7.18 5.76
CA TYR A 55 4.47 5.91 5.79
C TYR A 55 4.68 5.23 7.14
N ILE A 56 3.80 4.29 7.49
CA ILE A 56 4.00 3.39 8.62
C ILE A 56 4.74 2.15 8.11
N VAL A 57 5.97 1.90 8.54
CA VAL A 57 6.75 0.74 8.08
C VAL A 57 6.72 -0.33 9.16
N CYS A 58 6.16 -1.50 8.83
CA CYS A 58 6.16 -2.67 9.68
C CYS A 58 7.15 -3.70 9.14
N VAL A 59 7.94 -4.32 10.01
CA VAL A 59 8.93 -5.33 9.63
C VAL A 59 8.82 -6.60 10.47
N SER A 60 9.14 -7.74 9.87
CA SER A 60 9.23 -9.01 10.57
C SER A 60 10.31 -9.94 9.99
N GLY A 61 10.67 -10.98 10.74
CA GLY A 61 11.51 -12.07 10.23
C GLY A 61 12.92 -11.63 9.82
N CYS A 62 13.44 -12.22 8.75
CA CYS A 62 14.80 -11.94 8.26
C CYS A 62 14.94 -10.48 7.84
N ALA A 63 13.94 -9.92 7.14
CA ALA A 63 13.94 -8.51 6.75
C ALA A 63 14.12 -7.56 7.94
N ALA A 64 13.46 -7.83 9.07
CA ALA A 64 13.61 -7.02 10.29
C ALA A 64 15.04 -7.09 10.87
N MET A 65 15.76 -8.19 10.67
CA MET A 65 17.17 -8.33 11.06
C MET A 65 18.05 -7.55 10.10
N ASP A 66 17.89 -7.79 8.80
CA ASP A 66 18.77 -7.28 7.75
C ASP A 66 18.78 -5.74 7.67
N ILE A 67 17.62 -5.10 7.80
CA ILE A 67 17.57 -3.62 7.84
C ILE A 67 18.30 -3.03 9.05
N GLY A 68 18.45 -3.80 10.13
CA GLY A 68 19.15 -3.40 11.35
C GLY A 68 20.66 -3.63 11.29
N LEU A 69 21.17 -4.28 10.24
CA LEU A 69 22.60 -4.49 10.01
C LEU A 69 23.24 -3.38 9.19
N VAL A 70 22.43 -2.48 8.61
CA VAL A 70 22.88 -1.37 7.78
C VAL A 70 22.76 -0.06 8.56
N THR A 71 23.80 0.75 8.47
CA THR A 71 23.84 2.10 9.06
C THR A 71 23.91 3.18 7.99
N ASP A 72 23.51 4.39 8.36
CA ASP A 72 23.77 5.60 7.58
C ASP A 72 25.23 6.07 7.71
N GLU A 73 25.53 7.23 7.12
CA GLU A 73 26.85 7.87 7.17
C GLU A 73 27.27 8.29 8.59
N GLU A 74 26.31 8.50 9.49
CA GLU A 74 26.55 8.79 10.92
C GLU A 74 26.72 7.52 11.77
N GLY A 75 26.65 6.33 11.16
CA GLY A 75 26.73 5.05 11.86
C GLY A 75 25.46 4.65 12.60
N LYS A 76 24.31 5.27 12.32
CA LYS A 76 23.02 4.96 12.95
C LYS A 76 22.16 4.05 12.07
N THR A 77 21.50 3.08 12.70
CA THR A 77 20.52 2.21 12.06
C THR A 77 19.16 2.91 11.90
N LEU A 78 18.28 2.37 11.05
CA LEU A 78 16.89 2.88 10.96
C LEU A 78 16.14 2.79 12.29
N TYR A 79 16.46 1.80 13.14
CA TYR A 79 15.83 1.66 14.45
C TYR A 79 16.23 2.74 15.46
N GLU A 80 17.38 3.40 15.25
CA GLU A 80 17.83 4.53 16.06
C GLU A 80 17.29 5.85 15.51
N ARG A 81 17.15 5.95 14.19
CA ARG A 81 16.72 7.18 13.50
C ARG A 81 15.20 7.39 13.54
N PHE A 82 14.42 6.32 13.52
CA PHE A 82 12.96 6.39 13.42
C PHE A 82 12.26 5.79 14.66
N PRO A 83 11.13 6.38 15.10
CA PRO A 83 10.39 5.90 16.27
C PRO A 83 9.81 4.50 16.05
N GLY A 84 9.39 3.85 17.14
CA GLY A 84 8.85 2.48 17.13
C GLY A 84 7.34 2.38 17.18
N ASP A 85 6.67 3.52 17.12
CA ASP A 85 5.23 3.65 17.20
C ASP A 85 4.58 3.30 15.85
N PHE A 86 3.38 2.73 15.89
CA PHE A 86 2.58 2.54 14.68
C PHE A 86 1.93 3.87 14.29
N ASP A 87 2.74 4.77 13.75
CA ASP A 87 2.35 6.09 13.27
C ASP A 87 3.25 6.54 12.11
N ARG A 88 2.95 7.69 11.50
CA ARG A 88 3.70 8.31 10.42
C ARG A 88 5.21 8.34 10.67
N GLY A 89 5.98 7.73 9.77
CA GLY A 89 7.44 7.64 9.87
C GLY A 89 7.94 6.64 10.92
N GLY A 90 7.06 5.81 11.48
CA GLY A 90 7.41 4.78 12.46
C GLY A 90 7.92 3.49 11.82
N LEU A 91 8.93 2.88 12.46
CA LEU A 91 9.51 1.59 12.10
C LEU A 91 9.16 0.52 13.14
N VAL A 92 8.13 -0.27 12.87
CA VAL A 92 7.54 -1.23 13.81
C VAL A 92 8.06 -2.65 13.54
N ASN A 93 9.02 -3.12 14.34
CA ASN A 93 9.38 -4.54 14.34
C ASN A 93 8.33 -5.35 15.10
N VAL A 94 7.45 -6.07 14.40
CA VAL A 94 6.40 -6.88 15.03
C VAL A 94 6.90 -8.22 15.56
N GLY A 95 8.06 -8.71 15.10
CA GLY A 95 8.69 -9.95 15.57
C GLY A 95 9.06 -10.94 14.46
N SER A 96 8.93 -12.24 14.74
CA SER A 96 9.31 -13.33 13.82
C SER A 96 8.30 -13.51 12.68
N CYS A 97 8.52 -14.47 11.77
CA CYS A 97 7.63 -14.67 10.62
C CYS A 97 6.16 -14.96 11.00
N VAL A 98 5.88 -15.53 12.17
CA VAL A 98 4.49 -15.74 12.65
C VAL A 98 3.84 -14.44 13.10
N ALA A 99 4.63 -13.43 13.44
CA ALA A 99 4.16 -12.11 13.83
C ALA A 99 3.61 -11.30 12.65
N ASN A 100 3.72 -11.79 11.41
CA ASN A 100 3.02 -11.20 10.26
C ASN A 100 1.49 -11.15 10.45
N ALA A 101 0.94 -12.04 11.29
CA ALA A 101 -0.46 -11.97 11.70
C ALA A 101 -0.82 -10.66 12.42
N TRP A 102 0.14 -9.99 13.06
CA TRP A 102 -0.10 -8.67 13.68
C TRP A 102 -0.19 -7.54 12.66
N ILE A 103 0.49 -7.67 11.52
CA ILE A 103 0.44 -6.67 10.45
C ILE A 103 -0.92 -6.73 9.75
N THR A 104 -1.34 -7.91 9.31
CA THR A 104 -2.69 -8.11 8.74
C THR A 104 -3.78 -7.88 9.80
N GLY A 105 -3.51 -8.25 11.06
CA GLY A 105 -4.36 -7.94 12.20
C GLY A 105 -4.55 -6.43 12.41
N ALA A 106 -3.53 -5.60 12.19
CA ALA A 106 -3.66 -4.15 12.25
C ALA A 106 -4.64 -3.64 11.17
N ALA A 107 -4.55 -4.14 9.94
CA ALA A 107 -5.48 -3.79 8.87
C ALA A 107 -6.94 -4.19 9.20
N ILE A 108 -7.13 -5.41 9.72
CA ILE A 108 -8.43 -5.91 10.19
C ILE A 108 -8.96 -5.02 11.33
N LYS A 109 -8.09 -4.61 12.27
CA LYS A 109 -8.45 -3.72 13.36
C LYS A 109 -8.80 -2.31 12.89
N VAL A 110 -8.21 -1.78 11.82
CA VAL A 110 -8.66 -0.50 11.25
C VAL A 110 -10.12 -0.63 10.79
N ALA A 111 -10.46 -1.67 10.04
CA ALA A 111 -11.84 -1.92 9.61
C ALA A 111 -12.81 -2.07 10.80
N ASN A 112 -12.39 -2.77 11.86
CA ASN A 112 -13.23 -3.00 13.03
C ASN A 112 -13.33 -1.79 13.99
N ILE A 113 -12.21 -1.17 14.38
CA ILE A 113 -12.18 -0.12 15.39
C ILE A 113 -12.61 1.21 14.80
N PHE A 114 -12.07 1.58 13.63
CA PHE A 114 -12.38 2.86 13.00
C PHE A 114 -13.70 2.81 12.24
N ALA A 115 -13.88 1.81 11.37
CA ALA A 115 -15.10 1.69 10.57
C ALA A 115 -16.22 0.84 11.20
N ARG A 116 -16.02 0.33 12.43
CA ARG A 116 -17.02 -0.41 13.20
C ARG A 116 -17.58 -1.65 12.47
N ARG A 117 -16.78 -2.26 11.59
CA ARG A 117 -17.19 -3.46 10.84
C ARG A 117 -17.13 -4.70 11.74
N PRO A 118 -18.18 -5.55 11.76
CA PRO A 118 -18.18 -6.77 12.58
C PRO A 118 -17.20 -7.80 12.02
N LEU A 119 -16.45 -8.49 12.90
CA LEU A 119 -15.40 -9.44 12.50
C LEU A 119 -15.88 -10.89 12.35
N ARG A 120 -16.85 -11.32 13.18
CA ARG A 120 -17.23 -12.73 13.28
C ARG A 120 -17.85 -13.21 11.97
N GLY A 121 -17.17 -14.16 11.31
CA GLY A 121 -17.68 -14.79 10.08
C GLY A 121 -17.79 -13.84 8.88
N ASN A 122 -17.08 -12.71 8.89
CA ASN A 122 -17.30 -11.60 7.95
C ASN A 122 -16.05 -11.23 7.14
N PHE A 123 -15.26 -12.23 6.76
CA PHE A 123 -13.98 -12.02 6.09
C PHE A 123 -14.10 -11.21 4.79
N GLU A 124 -15.13 -11.51 3.99
CA GLU A 124 -15.37 -10.87 2.70
C GLU A 124 -15.59 -9.35 2.81
N GLU A 125 -16.39 -8.88 3.78
CA GLU A 125 -16.61 -7.44 4.00
C GLU A 125 -15.35 -6.74 4.49
N ILE A 126 -14.56 -7.40 5.35
CA ILE A 126 -13.30 -6.84 5.85
C ILE A 126 -12.27 -6.73 4.72
N ALA A 127 -12.18 -7.75 3.85
CA ALA A 127 -11.32 -7.72 2.68
C ALA A 127 -11.74 -6.62 1.69
N ASP A 128 -13.04 -6.50 1.39
CA ASP A 128 -13.58 -5.44 0.53
C ASP A 128 -13.28 -4.04 1.11
N TYR A 129 -13.44 -3.86 2.42
CA TYR A 129 -13.11 -2.61 3.10
C TYR A 129 -11.62 -2.27 2.95
N ILE A 130 -10.73 -3.23 3.22
CA ILE A 130 -9.28 -3.02 3.13
C ILE A 130 -8.86 -2.71 1.68
N LEU A 131 -9.37 -3.48 0.71
CA LEU A 131 -9.08 -3.29 -0.72
C LEU A 131 -9.47 -1.89 -1.21
N ASN A 132 -10.63 -1.38 -0.78
CA ASN A 132 -11.16 -0.12 -1.27
C ASN A 132 -10.66 1.12 -0.52
N ARG A 133 -10.18 0.97 0.74
CA ARG A 133 -9.97 2.11 1.66
C ARG A 133 -8.65 2.15 2.37
N LEU A 134 -8.00 1.01 2.60
CA LEU A 134 -6.80 0.97 3.43
C LEU A 134 -5.55 0.82 2.56
N GLY A 135 -4.80 1.91 2.41
CA GLY A 135 -3.49 1.90 1.76
C GLY A 135 -2.52 1.02 2.55
N ALA A 136 -2.26 -0.18 2.05
CA ALA A 136 -1.31 -1.12 2.65
C ALA A 136 -0.65 -1.94 1.55
N VAL A 137 0.65 -2.23 1.68
CA VAL A 137 1.41 -3.01 0.70
C VAL A 137 2.42 -3.89 1.42
N GLY A 138 2.48 -5.17 1.07
CA GLY A 138 3.53 -6.08 1.49
C GLY A 138 4.75 -6.02 0.59
N VAL A 139 5.93 -6.21 1.15
CA VAL A 139 7.19 -6.36 0.42
C VAL A 139 7.88 -7.61 0.93
N ALA A 140 8.03 -8.62 0.08
CA ALA A 140 8.79 -9.83 0.38
C ALA A 140 9.95 -9.96 -0.61
N TRP A 141 10.94 -9.08 -0.45
CA TRP A 141 12.04 -8.91 -1.41
C TRP A 141 12.85 -10.18 -1.63
N GLY A 142 13.23 -10.87 -0.55
CA GLY A 142 14.02 -12.11 -0.63
C GLY A 142 13.20 -13.39 -0.46
N ALA A 143 11.94 -13.42 -0.93
CA ALA A 143 11.06 -14.57 -0.72
C ALA A 143 11.58 -15.86 -1.39
N TYR A 144 11.76 -16.94 -0.61
CA TYR A 144 12.09 -18.29 -1.15
C TYR A 144 11.27 -19.43 -0.52
N SER A 145 10.75 -19.24 0.69
CA SER A 145 10.06 -20.30 1.42
C SER A 145 8.57 -20.39 1.09
N GLN A 146 8.02 -21.60 1.16
CA GLN A 146 6.56 -21.82 1.06
C GLN A 146 5.75 -21.00 2.08
N LYS A 147 6.36 -20.68 3.24
CA LYS A 147 5.77 -19.76 4.23
C LYS A 147 5.53 -18.37 3.64
N ALA A 148 6.47 -17.83 2.88
CA ALA A 148 6.32 -16.53 2.23
C ALA A 148 5.14 -16.51 1.25
N ALA A 149 4.99 -17.56 0.43
CA ALA A 149 3.84 -17.70 -0.47
C ALA A 149 2.50 -17.78 0.29
N SER A 150 2.45 -18.49 1.43
CA SER A 150 1.24 -18.57 2.25
C SER A 150 0.87 -17.23 2.92
N ILE A 151 1.87 -16.47 3.38
CA ILE A 151 1.67 -15.15 3.99
C ILE A 151 1.17 -14.16 2.94
N ALA A 152 1.78 -14.15 1.74
CA ALA A 152 1.32 -13.33 0.63
C ALA A 152 -0.12 -13.68 0.22
N SER A 153 -0.45 -14.97 0.15
CA SER A 153 -1.81 -15.42 -0.18
C SER A 153 -2.85 -14.93 0.84
N MET A 154 -2.51 -14.93 2.13
CA MET A 154 -3.38 -14.36 3.18
C MET A 154 -3.57 -12.84 3.02
N ALA A 155 -2.48 -12.11 2.76
CA ALA A 155 -2.54 -10.67 2.52
C ALA A 155 -3.42 -10.35 1.30
N ASN A 156 -3.24 -11.08 0.20
CA ASN A 156 -4.03 -10.93 -1.01
C ASN A 156 -5.51 -11.24 -0.78
N GLY A 157 -5.83 -12.26 0.02
CA GLY A 157 -7.20 -12.57 0.42
C GLY A 157 -7.88 -11.43 1.19
N LEU A 158 -7.11 -10.59 1.90
CA LEU A 158 -7.59 -9.38 2.57
C LEU A 158 -7.59 -8.14 1.65
N GLY A 159 -7.30 -8.27 0.36
CA GLY A 159 -7.17 -7.12 -0.55
C GLY A 159 -5.89 -6.30 -0.34
N ILE A 160 -4.88 -6.87 0.31
CA ILE A 160 -3.57 -6.23 0.50
C ILE A 160 -2.62 -6.71 -0.61
N PRO A 161 -2.13 -5.80 -1.47
CA PRO A 161 -1.17 -6.12 -2.51
C PRO A 161 0.21 -6.44 -1.92
N ALA A 162 1.01 -7.21 -2.64
CA ALA A 162 2.38 -7.55 -2.27
C ALA A 162 3.33 -7.46 -3.47
N VAL A 163 4.48 -6.82 -3.25
CA VAL A 163 5.62 -6.81 -4.16
C VAL A 163 6.63 -7.84 -3.69
N ILE A 164 7.10 -8.68 -4.59
CA ILE A 164 8.14 -9.69 -4.31
C ILE A 164 9.37 -9.42 -5.16
N GLY A 165 10.55 -9.82 -4.69
CA GLY A 165 11.76 -9.68 -5.51
C GLY A 165 11.80 -10.68 -6.67
N PRO A 166 12.86 -10.64 -7.49
CA PRO A 166 12.94 -11.36 -8.76
C PRO A 166 12.75 -12.87 -8.61
N HIS A 167 13.39 -13.48 -7.61
CA HIS A 167 13.26 -14.91 -7.30
C HIS A 167 11.84 -15.32 -6.88
N GLY A 168 11.00 -14.37 -6.47
CA GLY A 168 9.60 -14.61 -6.21
C GLY A 168 8.82 -15.08 -7.45
N ALA A 169 9.32 -14.81 -8.66
CA ALA A 169 8.73 -15.34 -9.90
C ALA A 169 8.65 -16.88 -9.92
N GLU A 170 9.54 -17.55 -9.19
CA GLU A 170 9.62 -19.02 -9.13
C GLU A 170 8.41 -19.67 -8.43
N TYR A 171 7.56 -18.88 -7.74
CA TYR A 171 6.27 -19.36 -7.20
C TYR A 171 5.19 -19.61 -8.26
N ARG A 172 5.45 -19.28 -9.54
CA ARG A 172 4.62 -19.59 -10.72
C ARG A 172 3.27 -18.89 -10.86
N ARG A 173 2.76 -18.23 -9.82
CA ARG A 173 1.47 -17.54 -9.86
C ARG A 173 1.60 -16.10 -9.39
N MET A 174 1.12 -15.18 -10.22
CA MET A 174 0.99 -13.76 -9.93
C MET A 174 -0.47 -13.32 -10.07
N TYR A 175 -0.80 -12.17 -9.48
CA TYR A 175 -2.13 -11.58 -9.56
C TYR A 175 -2.01 -10.17 -10.13
N LEU A 176 -1.88 -10.11 -11.45
CA LEU A 176 -1.69 -8.87 -12.20
C LEU A 176 -3.05 -8.41 -12.71
N GLY A 177 -3.48 -7.21 -12.29
CA GLY A 177 -4.62 -6.53 -12.91
C GLY A 177 -4.26 -5.91 -14.25
N ARG A 178 -5.31 -5.66 -15.04
CA ARG A 178 -5.26 -5.07 -16.38
C ARG A 178 -5.79 -3.65 -16.33
N SER A 179 -4.90 -2.67 -16.20
CA SER A 179 -5.32 -1.26 -16.16
C SER A 179 -5.91 -0.75 -17.49
N ASP A 180 -5.72 -1.47 -18.59
CA ASP A 180 -6.31 -1.22 -19.91
C ASP A 180 -7.77 -1.66 -20.03
N ASP A 181 -8.25 -2.54 -19.14
CA ASP A 181 -9.60 -3.10 -19.19
C ASP A 181 -10.52 -2.42 -18.18
N GLU A 182 -11.29 -1.41 -18.61
CA GLU A 182 -12.18 -0.62 -17.74
C GLU A 182 -13.28 -1.46 -17.07
N GLU A 183 -13.73 -2.54 -17.70
CA GLU A 183 -14.77 -3.42 -17.13
C GLU A 183 -14.30 -4.09 -15.84
N SER A 184 -13.00 -4.42 -15.76
CA SER A 184 -12.37 -5.00 -14.56
C SER A 184 -12.31 -4.03 -13.37
N TRP A 185 -12.56 -2.74 -13.59
CA TRP A 185 -12.50 -1.68 -12.56
C TRP A 185 -13.86 -1.09 -12.20
N LYS A 186 -14.95 -1.80 -12.52
CA LYS A 186 -16.31 -1.42 -12.14
C LYS A 186 -16.63 -1.85 -10.71
N VAL A 187 -17.25 -0.95 -9.95
CA VAL A 187 -17.69 -1.18 -8.57
C VAL A 187 -19.15 -0.76 -8.38
N TYR A 188 -19.71 -1.15 -7.24
CA TYR A 188 -20.97 -0.58 -6.76
C TYR A 188 -20.71 0.67 -5.92
N ASN A 189 -21.65 1.61 -5.94
CA ASN A 189 -21.71 2.69 -4.97
C ASN A 189 -22.53 2.23 -3.75
N ALA A 190 -21.88 2.02 -2.61
CA ALA A 190 -22.52 1.49 -1.40
C ALA A 190 -23.65 2.39 -0.86
N ARG A 191 -23.68 3.68 -1.24
CA ARG A 191 -24.67 4.65 -0.77
C ARG A 191 -26.06 4.44 -1.35
N ASP A 192 -26.16 4.02 -2.60
CA ASP A 192 -27.42 3.93 -3.36
C ASP A 192 -27.58 2.60 -4.15
N GLY A 193 -26.54 1.76 -4.19
CA GLY A 193 -26.57 0.47 -4.88
C GLY A 193 -26.45 0.54 -6.40
N THR A 194 -26.17 1.72 -6.96
CA THR A 194 -25.88 1.85 -8.39
C THR A 194 -24.59 1.12 -8.76
N GLU A 195 -24.59 0.49 -9.94
CA GLU A 195 -23.51 -0.36 -10.42
C GLU A 195 -22.80 0.25 -11.63
N GLY A 196 -21.62 -0.27 -11.97
CA GLY A 196 -20.89 0.12 -13.17
C GLY A 196 -19.99 1.34 -13.03
N HIS A 197 -19.78 1.83 -11.81
CA HIS A 197 -18.90 2.97 -11.53
C HIS A 197 -17.44 2.58 -11.72
N ILE A 198 -16.71 3.33 -12.56
CA ILE A 198 -15.31 3.04 -12.86
C ILE A 198 -14.42 3.73 -11.82
N VAL A 199 -13.60 2.95 -11.11
CA VAL A 199 -12.56 3.47 -10.21
C VAL A 199 -11.16 3.33 -10.82
N GLY A 200 -10.19 4.07 -10.30
CA GLY A 200 -8.79 3.93 -10.71
C GLY A 200 -8.20 2.58 -10.27
N PRO A 201 -7.17 2.06 -10.98
CA PRO A 201 -6.54 0.77 -10.68
C PRO A 201 -5.63 0.85 -9.44
N GLY A 202 -6.22 1.09 -8.27
CA GLY A 202 -5.54 1.29 -6.99
C GLY A 202 -6.06 0.36 -5.89
N PRO A 203 -5.41 -0.80 -5.62
CA PRO A 203 -4.16 -1.28 -6.24
C PRO A 203 -4.35 -2.00 -7.58
N GLU A 204 -3.41 -1.86 -8.50
CA GLU A 204 -3.45 -2.52 -9.83
C GLU A 204 -3.16 -4.01 -9.76
N HIS A 205 -2.28 -4.44 -8.86
CA HIS A 205 -1.85 -5.83 -8.72
C HIS A 205 -2.02 -6.27 -7.28
N LEU A 206 -2.41 -7.52 -7.06
CA LEU A 206 -2.37 -8.11 -5.72
C LEU A 206 -1.04 -8.81 -5.45
N LEU A 207 -0.39 -9.37 -6.47
CA LEU A 207 0.92 -10.01 -6.32
C LEU A 207 1.72 -9.79 -7.59
N THR A 208 2.82 -9.05 -7.48
CA THR A 208 3.69 -8.70 -8.61
C THR A 208 5.16 -8.81 -8.23
N PRO A 209 6.03 -9.31 -9.12
CA PRO A 209 7.47 -9.17 -8.94
C PRO A 209 7.92 -7.75 -9.28
N ALA A 210 9.09 -7.39 -8.77
CA ALA A 210 9.89 -6.27 -9.25
C ALA A 210 11.33 -6.74 -9.44
N GLU A 211 11.97 -6.26 -10.52
CA GLU A 211 13.31 -6.68 -10.94
C GLU A 211 14.41 -5.91 -10.21
N SER A 212 14.13 -4.66 -9.83
CA SER A 212 15.07 -3.81 -9.10
C SER A 212 14.40 -3.12 -7.90
N ILE A 213 15.20 -2.66 -6.94
CA ILE A 213 14.66 -1.99 -5.75
C ILE A 213 14.01 -0.65 -6.11
N GLU A 214 14.52 0.05 -7.12
CA GLU A 214 13.99 1.28 -7.68
C GLU A 214 12.57 1.07 -8.22
N GLN A 215 12.38 -0.01 -8.99
CA GLN A 215 11.07 -0.40 -9.49
C GLN A 215 10.13 -0.79 -8.33
N ALA A 216 10.63 -1.56 -7.36
CA ALA A 216 9.86 -1.96 -6.19
C ALA A 216 9.36 -0.76 -5.38
N ILE A 217 10.21 0.24 -5.13
CA ILE A 217 9.84 1.46 -4.42
C ILE A 217 8.70 2.19 -5.14
N CYS A 218 8.82 2.37 -6.46
CA CYS A 218 7.78 3.04 -7.24
C CYS A 218 6.45 2.26 -7.22
N LEU A 219 6.52 0.92 -7.39
CA LEU A 219 5.35 0.05 -7.33
C LEU A 219 4.68 0.07 -5.96
N VAL A 220 5.45 0.04 -4.87
CA VAL A 220 4.90 0.08 -3.52
C VAL A 220 4.12 1.39 -3.27
N ALA A 221 4.65 2.53 -3.73
CA ALA A 221 3.93 3.80 -3.62
C ALA A 221 2.63 3.80 -4.45
N LYS A 222 2.67 3.31 -5.69
CA LYS A 222 1.49 3.18 -6.56
C LYS A 222 0.43 2.27 -5.93
N LEU A 223 0.83 1.10 -5.46
CA LEU A 223 -0.05 0.08 -4.88
C LEU A 223 -0.62 0.49 -3.50
N ALA A 224 -0.18 1.60 -2.90
CA ALA A 224 -0.77 2.16 -1.69
C ALA A 224 -1.99 3.06 -1.97
N ILE A 225 -2.21 3.48 -3.22
CA ILE A 225 -3.36 4.29 -3.62
C ILE A 225 -4.64 3.46 -3.53
N ARG A 226 -5.74 4.07 -3.07
CA ARG A 226 -7.03 3.40 -2.89
C ARG A 226 -8.15 4.20 -3.52
N ALA A 227 -9.15 3.52 -4.08
CA ALA A 227 -10.30 4.16 -4.71
C ALA A 227 -10.97 5.22 -3.82
N ALA A 228 -11.06 4.95 -2.52
CA ALA A 228 -11.74 5.77 -1.53
C ALA A 228 -10.86 6.81 -0.79
N ASP A 229 -9.61 7.04 -1.22
CA ASP A 229 -8.80 8.14 -0.65
C ASP A 229 -9.58 9.46 -0.72
N ASN A 230 -9.52 10.31 0.31
CA ASN A 230 -10.04 11.68 0.14
C ASN A 230 -9.10 12.50 -0.76
N SER A 231 -9.50 13.69 -1.19
CA SER A 231 -8.65 14.45 -2.12
C SER A 231 -7.29 14.83 -1.53
N LYS A 232 -7.23 15.16 -0.23
CA LYS A 232 -5.96 15.47 0.44
C LYS A 232 -5.02 14.27 0.49
N GLY A 233 -5.54 13.09 0.83
CA GLY A 233 -4.78 11.84 0.89
C GLY A 233 -4.36 11.38 -0.50
N ARG A 234 -5.24 11.47 -1.49
CA ARG A 234 -4.89 11.19 -2.89
C ARG A 234 -3.76 12.10 -3.36
N MET A 235 -3.86 13.40 -3.07
CA MET A 235 -2.83 14.37 -3.41
C MET A 235 -1.47 14.02 -2.79
N ILE A 236 -1.43 13.60 -1.52
CA ILE A 236 -0.20 13.17 -0.85
C ILE A 236 0.37 11.91 -1.53
N LYS A 237 -0.45 10.88 -1.75
CA LYS A 237 0.01 9.63 -2.38
C LYS A 237 0.50 9.84 -3.81
N LEU A 238 -0.21 10.65 -4.61
CA LEU A 238 0.23 11.02 -5.96
C LEU A 238 1.54 11.80 -5.92
N SER A 239 1.69 12.76 -5.01
CA SER A 239 2.95 13.50 -4.85
C SER A 239 4.12 12.55 -4.55
N HIS A 240 3.95 11.60 -3.64
CA HIS A 240 4.99 10.61 -3.34
C HIS A 240 5.30 9.69 -4.52
N TRP A 241 4.27 9.16 -5.18
CA TRP A 241 4.48 8.27 -6.32
C TRP A 241 5.17 8.97 -7.49
N ILE A 242 4.75 10.19 -7.85
CA ILE A 242 5.36 10.96 -8.92
C ILE A 242 6.82 11.32 -8.58
N ASP A 243 7.09 11.76 -7.35
CA ASP A 243 8.45 12.07 -6.91
C ASP A 243 9.37 10.84 -6.96
N LEU A 244 8.88 9.68 -6.54
CA LEU A 244 9.62 8.41 -6.62
C LEU A 244 9.88 8.00 -8.07
N GLU A 245 8.89 8.11 -8.95
CA GLU A 245 9.04 7.80 -10.38
C GLU A 245 10.04 8.75 -11.07
N ARG A 246 10.04 10.04 -10.71
CA ARG A 246 11.05 11.01 -11.16
C ARG A 246 12.45 10.64 -10.65
N LYS A 247 12.57 10.37 -9.35
CA LYS A 247 13.85 10.05 -8.69
C LYS A 247 14.49 8.77 -9.24
N TYR A 248 13.69 7.72 -9.42
CA TYR A 248 14.19 6.37 -9.64
C TYR A 248 14.06 5.87 -11.08
N LYS A 249 13.11 6.40 -11.86
CA LYS A 249 12.93 6.02 -13.27
C LYS A 249 13.21 7.17 -14.26
N GLY A 250 13.44 8.38 -13.77
CA GLY A 250 13.72 9.54 -14.61
C GLY A 250 12.54 10.00 -15.48
N VAL A 251 11.32 9.56 -15.17
CA VAL A 251 10.12 9.93 -15.92
C VAL A 251 9.47 11.17 -15.30
N GLN A 252 8.98 12.10 -16.12
CA GLN A 252 8.34 13.32 -15.60
C GLN A 252 7.01 13.01 -14.90
N PHE A 253 6.19 12.14 -15.49
CA PHE A 253 4.94 11.65 -14.93
C PHE A 253 4.80 10.15 -15.18
N PRO A 254 4.15 9.40 -14.28
CA PRO A 254 3.74 8.03 -14.57
C PRO A 254 2.81 7.98 -15.78
N ASN A 255 2.96 6.97 -16.63
CA ASN A 255 2.24 6.87 -17.90
C ASN A 255 0.72 6.81 -17.78
N ASP A 256 0.23 6.31 -16.64
CA ASP A 256 -1.19 6.09 -16.33
C ASP A 256 -1.68 6.96 -15.16
N LEU A 257 -0.98 8.07 -14.88
CA LEU A 257 -1.32 9.01 -13.81
C LEU A 257 -2.78 9.51 -13.90
N GLU A 258 -3.30 9.71 -15.11
CA GLU A 258 -4.66 10.17 -15.38
C GLU A 258 -5.72 9.23 -14.80
N LYS A 259 -5.41 7.94 -14.63
CA LYS A 259 -6.34 6.96 -14.04
C LYS A 259 -6.51 7.14 -12.53
N PHE A 260 -5.59 7.85 -11.88
CA PHE A 260 -5.58 8.06 -10.43
C PHE A 260 -5.99 9.47 -10.01
N VAL A 261 -6.14 10.41 -10.94
CA VAL A 261 -6.72 11.73 -10.70
C VAL A 261 -8.22 11.66 -10.95
N ARG A 262 -9.06 11.89 -9.94
CA ARG A 262 -10.53 11.87 -10.11
C ARG A 262 -11.09 13.26 -10.32
N VAL A 263 -10.54 14.24 -9.62
CA VAL A 263 -10.96 15.64 -9.62
C VAL A 263 -9.73 16.53 -9.49
N GLU A 264 -9.86 17.81 -9.82
CA GLU A 264 -8.74 18.76 -9.74
C GLU A 264 -8.13 18.87 -8.33
N THR A 265 -8.93 18.65 -7.28
CA THR A 265 -8.45 18.68 -5.89
C THR A 265 -7.56 17.51 -5.51
N ASP A 266 -7.48 16.46 -6.34
CA ASP A 266 -6.53 15.36 -6.16
C ASP A 266 -5.11 15.75 -6.65
N ILE A 267 -4.96 16.85 -7.40
CA ILE A 267 -3.69 17.23 -8.03
C ILE A 267 -2.74 17.88 -6.99
N PRO A 268 -1.49 17.40 -6.85
CA PRO A 268 -0.45 18.04 -6.02
C PRO A 268 -0.26 19.52 -6.32
N ILE A 269 -0.40 20.37 -5.29
CA ILE A 269 -0.38 21.83 -5.42
C ILE A 269 0.92 22.34 -6.07
N ASN A 270 2.06 21.77 -5.68
CA ASN A 270 3.38 22.14 -6.18
C ASN A 270 3.62 21.78 -7.66
N MET A 271 2.78 20.92 -8.23
CA MET A 271 2.91 20.39 -9.60
C MET A 271 1.63 20.60 -10.41
N LYS A 272 0.76 21.50 -9.94
CA LYS A 272 -0.61 21.65 -10.48
C LYS A 272 -0.61 21.99 -11.96
N THR A 273 0.19 22.96 -12.38
CA THR A 273 0.24 23.42 -13.77
C THR A 273 0.69 22.30 -14.71
N GLU A 274 1.82 21.65 -14.40
CA GLU A 274 2.38 20.58 -15.24
C GLU A 274 1.42 19.37 -15.34
N ILE A 275 0.78 18.98 -14.22
CA ILE A 275 -0.16 17.86 -14.22
C ILE A 275 -1.43 18.23 -14.99
N GLN A 276 -1.93 19.46 -14.89
CA GLN A 276 -3.10 19.90 -15.67
C GLN A 276 -2.82 19.88 -17.17
N GLU A 277 -1.60 20.21 -17.60
CA GLU A 277 -1.18 20.08 -19.00
C GLU A 277 -1.16 18.61 -19.44
N PHE A 278 -0.52 17.74 -18.66
CA PHE A 278 -0.52 16.29 -18.89
C PHE A 278 -1.94 15.71 -19.01
N LEU A 279 -2.85 16.09 -18.11
CA LEU A 279 -4.24 15.60 -18.13
C LEU A 279 -5.00 16.09 -19.36
N LYS A 280 -4.76 17.32 -19.82
CA LYS A 280 -5.36 17.84 -21.07
C LYS A 280 -4.87 17.06 -22.28
N GLU A 281 -3.58 16.74 -22.37
CA GLU A 281 -3.01 15.92 -23.45
C GLU A 281 -3.60 14.51 -23.48
N LYS A 282 -3.97 13.97 -22.32
CA LYS A 282 -4.61 12.65 -22.17
C LYS A 282 -6.13 12.68 -22.39
N GLY A 283 -6.73 13.84 -22.65
CA GLY A 283 -8.19 13.96 -22.79
C GLY A 283 -8.95 13.59 -21.50
N TRP A 284 -8.34 13.86 -20.34
CA TRP A 284 -8.92 13.51 -19.06
C TRP A 284 -10.15 14.36 -18.73
N GLU A 285 -11.16 13.71 -18.15
CA GLU A 285 -12.36 14.36 -17.60
C GLU A 285 -12.54 14.00 -16.12
N PRO A 286 -13.08 14.92 -15.30
CA PRO A 286 -13.40 14.63 -13.91
C PRO A 286 -14.35 13.44 -13.75
N LYS A 287 -14.06 12.58 -12.80
CA LYS A 287 -14.85 11.38 -12.48
C LYS A 287 -15.65 11.57 -11.19
N GLU A 288 -16.79 10.91 -11.12
CA GLU A 288 -17.58 10.86 -9.89
C GLU A 288 -16.82 10.11 -8.78
N ILE A 289 -16.87 10.65 -7.55
CA ILE A 289 -16.32 9.99 -6.37
C ILE A 289 -17.44 9.23 -5.66
N VAL A 290 -17.43 7.91 -5.83
CA VAL A 290 -18.40 7.00 -5.19
C VAL A 290 -17.92 6.46 -3.85
N ASP A 291 -18.80 5.75 -3.15
CA ASP A 291 -18.45 4.93 -1.98
C ASP A 291 -18.21 3.47 -2.42
N PRO A 292 -16.99 3.09 -2.86
CA PRO A 292 -16.80 1.85 -3.62
C PRO A 292 -16.92 0.60 -2.76
N THR A 293 -17.58 -0.42 -3.31
CA THR A 293 -17.60 -1.80 -2.80
C THR A 293 -17.76 -2.78 -3.97
N LEU A 294 -17.19 -3.98 -3.84
CA LEU A 294 -17.43 -5.11 -4.74
C LEU A 294 -18.63 -5.96 -4.30
N LEU A 295 -19.23 -5.64 -3.14
CA LEU A 295 -20.26 -6.45 -2.51
C LEU A 295 -21.62 -5.78 -2.63
N LYS A 296 -22.45 -6.25 -3.56
CA LYS A 296 -23.82 -5.74 -3.72
C LYS A 296 -24.64 -5.79 -2.42
N ARG A 297 -24.44 -6.84 -1.60
CA ARG A 297 -25.10 -7.01 -0.29
C ARG A 297 -24.78 -5.90 0.73
N MET A 298 -23.73 -5.12 0.50
CA MET A 298 -23.33 -4.00 1.37
C MET A 298 -23.95 -2.67 0.96
N CYS A 299 -24.60 -2.62 -0.20
CA CYS A 299 -25.22 -1.42 -0.71
C CYS A 299 -26.55 -1.15 0.01
N ARG A 300 -26.81 0.13 0.30
CA ARG A 300 -28.14 0.55 0.77
C ARG A 300 -29.10 0.45 -0.42
N THR A 301 -30.05 -0.46 -0.34
CA THR A 301 -31.21 -0.46 -1.23
C THR A 301 -32.22 0.55 -0.69
N THR A 302 -32.53 1.58 -1.47
CA THR A 302 -33.78 2.35 -1.31
C THR A 302 -35.00 1.45 -1.39
#